data_AF-A0A0D2JBY9-F1
#
_entry.id   AF-A0A0D2JBY9-F1
#
_cell.length_a   1.000
_cell.length_b   1.000
_cell.length_c   1.000
_cell.angle_alpha   90.00
_cell.angle_beta   90.00
_cell.angle_gamma   90.00
#
_symmetry.space_group_name_H-M   'P 1'
#
loop_
_entity.id
_entity.type
_entity.pdbx_description
1 polymer ?
#
loop_
_entity_poly.entity_id
_entity_poly.type
_entity_poly.pdbx_seq_one_letter_code
_entity_poly.pdbx_strand_id
1 'polypeptide(L)'
;MDFSHVRRNDACPCGSGKKFKNCHMGREDKILEDRMKFETSELALKIRDLPPARHAGAEKMARSLEFTSAAGKKIKIKLVDLDAYQAISMKNAKSTPQGPGGLLINPYKTRVLDPLHIYVALTPDVNESTVIHEFAHAADLIEGSALTPGFGSALASETSIPVEILEHPQEFGERLVQLSEKFGVELDAEDEIVAFLAKKEKLLPGKVIAKGKKEELVPLAEETMRFMQESQEEINKTIKKRQGYMGDREES
;
A
#
# COMPACT_ATOMS: atom_id res chain seq x y z
N MET A 1 -19.47 17.34 -17.58
CA MET A 1 -18.18 16.67 -17.86
C MET A 1 -18.49 15.43 -18.66
N ASP A 2 -17.73 15.18 -19.73
CA ASP A 2 -17.86 13.94 -20.50
C ASP A 2 -16.91 12.89 -19.92
N PHE A 3 -17.43 11.72 -19.54
CA PHE A 3 -16.63 10.59 -19.01
C PHE A 3 -16.50 9.44 -20.03
N SER A 4 -16.89 9.67 -21.29
CA SER A 4 -16.83 8.69 -22.38
C SER A 4 -15.42 8.13 -22.67
N HIS A 5 -14.38 8.85 -22.23
CA HIS A 5 -12.97 8.46 -22.39
C HIS A 5 -12.43 7.57 -21.26
N VAL A 6 -13.18 7.40 -20.17
CA VAL A 6 -12.79 6.55 -19.04
C VAL A 6 -13.06 5.09 -19.37
N ARG A 7 -12.02 4.29 -19.50
CA ARG A 7 -12.15 2.88 -19.86
C ARG A 7 -12.63 2.07 -18.67
N ARG A 8 -13.26 0.94 -18.97
CA ARG A 8 -13.81 -0.03 -18.01
C ARG A 8 -12.88 -0.32 -16.82
N ASN A 9 -11.59 -0.46 -17.08
CA ASN A 9 -10.59 -0.83 -16.07
C ASN A 9 -9.78 0.35 -15.51
N ASP A 10 -10.03 1.57 -15.98
CA ASP A 10 -9.34 2.76 -15.48
C ASP A 10 -9.78 3.05 -14.03
N ALA A 11 -8.96 3.80 -13.29
CA ALA A 11 -9.34 4.28 -11.97
C ALA A 11 -10.60 5.16 -12.07
N CYS A 12 -11.54 4.97 -11.15
CA CYS A 12 -12.80 5.68 -11.18
C CYS A 12 -12.59 7.19 -10.94
N PRO A 13 -13.14 8.08 -11.80
CA PRO A 13 -13.00 9.53 -11.65
C PRO A 13 -13.62 10.12 -10.37
N CYS A 14 -14.40 9.34 -9.62
CA CYS A 14 -14.96 9.77 -8.34
C CYS A 14 -13.91 9.85 -7.21
N GLY A 15 -12.69 9.34 -7.41
CA GLY A 15 -11.61 9.39 -6.42
C GLY A 15 -11.62 8.26 -5.40
N SER A 16 -12.47 7.25 -5.57
CA SER A 16 -12.58 6.09 -4.65
C SER A 16 -11.39 5.14 -4.70
N GLY A 17 -10.52 5.24 -5.72
CA GLY A 17 -9.43 4.29 -5.98
C GLY A 17 -9.87 2.96 -6.62
N LYS A 18 -11.18 2.70 -6.77
CA LYS A 18 -11.71 1.50 -7.42
C LYS A 18 -11.64 1.62 -8.95
N LYS A 19 -11.55 0.49 -9.67
CA LYS A 19 -11.77 0.45 -11.13
C LYS A 19 -13.15 1.00 -11.47
N PHE A 20 -13.27 1.71 -12.59
CA PHE A 20 -14.50 2.35 -13.02
C PHE A 20 -15.66 1.33 -13.14
N LYS A 21 -15.40 0.13 -13.68
CA LYS A 21 -16.35 -1.00 -13.72
C LYS A 21 -16.95 -1.40 -12.37
N ASN A 22 -16.17 -1.27 -11.30
CA ASN A 22 -16.53 -1.72 -9.95
C ASN A 22 -17.03 -0.54 -9.09
N CYS A 23 -17.25 0.63 -9.69
CA CYS A 23 -17.62 1.85 -9.00
C CYS A 23 -18.81 2.55 -9.67
N HIS A 24 -18.58 3.22 -10.79
CA HIS A 24 -19.54 4.14 -11.42
C HIS A 24 -19.90 3.79 -12.87
N MET A 25 -19.40 2.67 -13.41
CA MET A 25 -19.85 2.20 -14.72
C MET A 25 -21.35 1.88 -14.69
N GLY A 26 -22.11 2.51 -15.58
CA GLY A 26 -23.58 2.46 -15.61
C GLY A 26 -24.28 3.37 -14.59
N ARG A 27 -23.53 4.23 -13.89
CA ARG A 27 -24.00 5.25 -12.93
C ARG A 27 -23.12 6.51 -13.04
N GLU A 28 -22.75 6.88 -14.26
CA GLU A 28 -21.81 7.95 -14.56
C GLU A 28 -22.28 9.33 -14.09
N ASP A 29 -23.59 9.53 -14.10
CA ASP A 29 -24.29 10.69 -13.57
C ASP A 29 -23.98 10.92 -12.08
N LYS A 30 -23.78 9.84 -11.31
CA LYS A 30 -23.43 9.89 -9.88
C LYS A 30 -21.97 10.15 -9.61
N ILE A 31 -21.10 10.17 -10.63
CA ILE A 31 -19.67 10.48 -10.43
C ILE A 31 -19.52 11.87 -9.84
N LEU A 32 -20.27 12.86 -10.35
CA LEU A 32 -20.20 14.23 -9.87
C LEU A 32 -20.78 14.35 -8.45
N GLU A 33 -21.92 13.72 -8.19
CA GLU A 33 -22.51 13.70 -6.85
C GLU A 33 -21.61 13.02 -5.82
N ASP A 34 -21.02 11.88 -6.15
CA ASP A 34 -20.13 11.19 -5.23
C ASP A 34 -18.79 11.91 -5.12
N ARG A 35 -18.28 12.53 -6.19
CA ARG A 35 -17.14 13.44 -6.16
C ARG A 35 -17.43 14.74 -5.39
N MET A 36 -18.70 15.11 -5.19
CA MET A 36 -19.14 16.23 -4.35
C MET A 36 -19.47 15.78 -2.92
N LYS A 37 -19.90 14.54 -2.69
CA LYS A 37 -20.04 13.91 -1.36
C LYS A 37 -18.68 13.61 -0.75
N PHE A 38 -17.71 13.24 -1.59
CA PHE A 38 -16.31 13.49 -1.32
C PHE A 38 -16.11 15.01 -1.46
N GLU A 39 -16.53 15.80 -0.48
CA GLU A 39 -15.92 17.10 -0.19
C GLU A 39 -14.42 16.83 0.04
N THR A 40 -13.69 16.67 -1.07
CA THR A 40 -12.25 16.41 -1.08
C THR A 40 -11.53 17.56 -0.41
N SER A 41 -12.14 18.74 -0.37
CA SER A 41 -11.77 19.86 0.52
C SER A 41 -11.91 19.49 2.00
N GLU A 42 -13.12 19.20 2.51
CA GLU A 42 -13.33 19.02 3.95
C GLU A 42 -12.58 17.80 4.52
N LEU A 43 -12.59 16.67 3.83
CA LEU A 43 -11.83 15.49 4.27
C LEU A 43 -10.32 15.71 4.15
N ALA A 44 -9.82 16.32 3.06
CA ALA A 44 -8.40 16.64 2.96
C ALA A 44 -7.97 17.64 4.04
N LEU A 45 -8.79 18.64 4.36
CA LEU A 45 -8.54 19.58 5.46
C LEU A 45 -8.43 18.82 6.77
N LYS A 46 -9.40 17.95 7.07
CA LYS A 46 -9.37 17.10 8.27
C LYS A 46 -8.12 16.24 8.35
N ILE A 47 -7.72 15.59 7.24
CA ILE A 47 -6.50 14.76 7.21
C ILE A 47 -5.24 15.62 7.39
N ARG A 48 -5.16 16.78 6.71
CA ARG A 48 -4.04 17.70 6.79
C ARG A 48 -3.85 18.22 8.21
N ASP A 49 -4.94 18.45 8.91
CA ASP A 49 -4.99 19.04 10.26
C ASP A 49 -5.02 17.97 11.37
N LEU A 50 -4.83 16.68 11.01
CA LEU A 50 -4.67 15.61 12.00
C LEU A 50 -3.44 15.86 12.89
N PRO A 51 -3.50 15.43 14.17
CA PRO A 51 -2.33 15.48 15.04
C PRO A 51 -1.21 14.60 14.46
N PRO A 52 0.06 14.99 14.68
CA PRO A 52 1.20 14.20 14.24
C PRO A 52 1.25 12.85 14.99
N ALA A 53 1.73 11.80 14.31
CA ALA A 53 1.99 10.53 14.98
C ALA A 53 3.07 10.69 16.05
N ARG A 54 2.89 10.05 17.22
CA ARG A 54 3.86 10.11 18.33
C ARG A 54 4.85 8.96 18.25
N HIS A 55 5.72 8.97 17.25
CA HIS A 55 6.72 7.91 17.08
C HIS A 55 8.08 8.48 16.64
N ALA A 56 9.00 8.65 17.60
CA ALA A 56 10.26 9.36 17.37
C ALA A 56 11.19 8.71 16.33
N GLY A 57 11.19 7.37 16.20
CA GLY A 57 11.97 6.64 15.18
C GLY A 57 11.48 6.98 13.77
N ALA A 58 10.22 6.68 13.49
CA ALA A 58 9.50 7.08 12.28
C ALA A 58 9.68 8.57 11.91
N GLU A 59 9.58 9.50 12.87
CA GLU A 59 9.80 10.92 12.58
C GLU A 59 11.20 11.21 12.04
N LYS A 60 12.25 10.60 12.62
CA LYS A 60 13.63 10.75 12.14
C LYS A 60 13.79 10.14 10.75
N MET A 61 13.25 8.94 10.54
CA MET A 61 13.29 8.25 9.25
C MET A 61 12.60 9.10 8.16
N ALA A 62 11.36 9.55 8.41
CA ALA A 62 10.57 10.37 7.47
C ALA A 62 11.28 11.68 7.10
N ARG A 63 11.94 12.36 8.05
CA ARG A 63 12.70 13.59 7.77
C ARG A 63 13.92 13.36 6.86
N SER A 64 14.48 12.16 6.86
CA SER A 64 15.63 11.78 6.03
C SER A 64 15.24 11.20 4.66
N LEU A 65 13.93 11.07 4.41
CA LEU A 65 13.37 10.61 3.16
C LEU A 65 12.90 11.81 2.34
N GLU A 66 13.36 11.86 1.10
CA GLU A 66 12.88 12.79 0.09
C GLU A 66 12.74 12.00 -1.20
N PHE A 67 11.52 11.98 -1.74
CA PHE A 67 11.21 11.27 -2.97
C PHE A 67 11.06 12.25 -4.12
N THR A 68 11.37 11.82 -5.33
CA THR A 68 11.17 12.63 -6.53
C THR A 68 10.12 11.99 -7.42
N SER A 69 8.97 12.65 -7.56
CA SER A 69 7.93 12.22 -8.49
C SER A 69 8.42 12.22 -9.94
N ALA A 70 7.73 11.50 -10.83
CA ALA A 70 8.00 11.51 -12.27
C ALA A 70 7.98 12.92 -12.91
N ALA A 71 7.30 13.89 -12.29
CA ALA A 71 7.27 15.28 -12.71
C ALA A 71 8.42 16.14 -12.13
N GLY A 72 9.41 15.52 -11.46
CA GLY A 72 10.55 16.19 -10.84
C GLY A 72 10.23 16.91 -9.52
N LYS A 73 9.01 16.77 -8.98
CA LYS A 73 8.65 17.40 -7.70
C LYS A 73 9.12 16.56 -6.53
N LYS A 74 9.67 17.23 -5.52
CA LYS A 74 10.06 16.66 -4.22
C LYS A 74 8.81 16.39 -3.38
N ILE A 75 8.63 15.14 -2.98
CA ILE A 75 7.51 14.67 -2.17
C ILE A 75 8.05 14.21 -0.81
N LYS A 76 7.34 14.57 0.26
CA LYS A 76 7.71 14.23 1.65
C LYS A 76 6.64 13.35 2.30
N ILE A 77 7.05 12.56 3.29
CA ILE A 77 6.11 11.85 4.16
C ILE A 77 5.70 12.76 5.31
N LYS A 78 4.40 12.83 5.58
CA LYS A 78 3.83 13.45 6.77
C LYS A 78 3.18 12.37 7.63
N LEU A 79 3.65 12.25 8.87
CA LEU A 79 3.13 11.28 9.83
C LEU A 79 1.96 11.86 10.60
N VAL A 80 0.87 11.10 10.69
CA VAL A 80 -0.34 11.50 11.43
C VAL A 80 -0.79 10.37 12.35
N ASP A 81 -1.54 10.72 13.39
CA ASP A 81 -2.07 9.76 14.34
C ASP A 81 -3.11 8.84 13.69
N LEU A 82 -2.93 7.52 13.83
CA LEU A 82 -3.81 6.53 13.21
C LEU A 82 -5.22 6.53 13.81
N ASP A 83 -5.35 6.65 15.13
CA ASP A 83 -6.65 6.65 15.80
C ASP A 83 -7.48 7.88 15.40
N ALA A 84 -6.83 9.05 15.35
CA ALA A 84 -7.45 10.28 14.90
C ALA A 84 -7.88 10.20 13.42
N TYR A 85 -7.05 9.61 12.56
CA TYR A 85 -7.42 9.37 11.16
C TYR A 85 -8.63 8.42 11.04
N GLN A 86 -8.64 7.33 11.79
CA GLN A 86 -9.75 6.38 11.78
C GLN A 86 -11.04 7.04 12.27
N ALA A 87 -10.98 7.87 13.32
CA ALA A 87 -12.14 8.60 13.85
C ALA A 87 -12.82 9.51 12.81
N ILE A 88 -12.06 10.11 11.90
CA ILE A 88 -12.61 10.93 10.80
C ILE A 88 -13.00 10.12 9.57
N SER A 89 -12.35 8.97 9.32
CA SER A 89 -12.59 8.13 8.14
C SER A 89 -13.71 7.09 8.33
N MET A 90 -14.00 6.69 9.57
CA MET A 90 -14.89 5.56 9.91
C MET A 90 -16.25 5.98 10.48
N LYS A 91 -16.81 7.13 10.10
CA LYS A 91 -18.20 7.47 10.47
C LYS A 91 -19.27 6.42 10.05
N ASN A 92 -18.91 5.32 9.36
CA ASN A 92 -19.84 4.25 8.96
C ASN A 92 -19.26 2.80 8.93
N ALA A 93 -18.14 2.46 9.58
CA ALA A 93 -17.64 1.06 9.56
C ALA A 93 -17.23 0.55 10.94
N LYS A 94 -17.87 -0.55 11.37
CA LYS A 94 -17.52 -1.33 12.57
C LYS A 94 -16.30 -2.19 12.26
N SER A 95 -15.11 -1.74 12.69
CA SER A 95 -14.05 -2.55 13.32
C SER A 95 -12.74 -1.77 13.22
N THR A 96 -12.36 -1.12 14.31
CA THR A 96 -10.98 -0.71 14.56
C THR A 96 -10.12 -1.98 14.64
N PRO A 97 -9.05 -2.12 13.85
CA PRO A 97 -7.99 -3.06 14.19
C PRO A 97 -7.48 -2.64 15.59
N GLN A 98 -7.69 -3.49 16.59
CA GLN A 98 -7.11 -3.29 17.92
C GLN A 98 -5.66 -3.75 17.87
N GLY A 99 -4.71 -2.80 17.88
CA GLY A 99 -3.29 -3.09 18.02
C GLY A 99 -2.38 -2.05 17.37
N PRO A 100 -1.06 -2.17 17.61
CA PRO A 100 -0.06 -1.38 16.91
C PRO A 100 -0.17 -1.61 15.39
N GLY A 101 -0.01 -0.55 14.62
CA GLY A 101 -0.15 -0.60 13.17
C GLY A 101 0.16 0.72 12.48
N GLY A 102 0.22 0.63 11.15
CA GLY A 102 0.41 1.73 10.23
C GLY A 102 -0.60 1.67 9.09
N LEU A 103 -0.74 2.78 8.36
CA LEU A 103 -1.55 2.88 7.17
C LEU A 103 -1.10 4.03 6.27
N LEU A 104 -0.73 3.72 5.03
CA LEU A 104 -0.60 4.69 3.96
C LEU A 104 -1.98 5.26 3.60
N ILE A 105 -2.21 6.54 3.88
CA ILE A 105 -3.44 7.23 3.50
C ILE A 105 -3.41 7.45 1.99
N ASN A 106 -4.45 6.98 1.31
CA ASN A 106 -4.62 7.15 -0.12
C ASN A 106 -4.42 8.63 -0.54
N PRO A 107 -3.38 8.94 -1.34
CA PRO A 107 -3.03 10.33 -1.68
C PRO A 107 -4.11 11.04 -2.49
N TYR A 108 -5.03 10.34 -3.16
CA TYR A 108 -6.17 10.99 -3.80
C TYR A 108 -7.05 11.75 -2.81
N LYS A 109 -7.01 11.41 -1.51
CA LYS A 109 -7.73 12.12 -0.46
C LYS A 109 -7.11 13.46 -0.09
N THR A 110 -5.83 13.71 -0.37
CA THR A 110 -5.11 14.92 0.09
C THR A 110 -4.43 15.70 -1.03
N ARG A 111 -4.13 15.08 -2.17
CA ARG A 111 -3.32 15.65 -3.26
C ARG A 111 -3.85 16.98 -3.81
N VAL A 112 -5.14 17.26 -3.72
CA VAL A 112 -5.71 18.54 -4.17
C VAL A 112 -5.27 19.71 -3.28
N LEU A 113 -5.21 19.51 -1.95
CA LEU A 113 -4.82 20.55 -1.00
C LEU A 113 -3.34 20.51 -0.65
N ASP A 114 -2.73 19.34 -0.70
CA ASP A 114 -1.36 19.14 -0.25
C ASP A 114 -0.58 18.18 -1.19
N PRO A 115 -0.32 18.58 -2.45
CA PRO A 115 0.23 17.71 -3.49
C PRO A 115 1.68 17.27 -3.27
N LEU A 116 2.38 17.85 -2.31
CA LEU A 116 3.80 17.57 -2.03
C LEU A 116 4.00 16.65 -0.81
N HIS A 117 2.90 16.16 -0.23
CA HIS A 117 2.95 15.26 0.92
C HIS A 117 2.17 13.97 0.67
N ILE A 118 2.79 12.86 1.07
CA ILE A 118 2.11 11.60 1.29
C ILE A 118 1.91 11.43 2.79
N TYR A 119 0.71 10.99 3.17
CA TYR A 119 0.34 10.86 4.57
C TYR A 119 0.42 9.40 4.99
N VAL A 120 1.17 9.13 6.05
CA VAL A 120 1.23 7.81 6.69
C VAL A 120 0.69 7.96 8.10
N ALA A 121 -0.33 7.17 8.42
CA ALA A 121 -0.96 7.16 9.72
C ALA A 121 -0.33 6.06 10.58
N LEU A 122 0.10 6.38 11.81
CA LEU A 122 0.78 5.43 12.70
C LEU A 122 0.20 5.49 14.11
N THR A 123 0.16 4.35 14.77
CA THR A 123 -0.02 4.26 16.23
C THR A 123 1.30 4.58 16.95
N PRO A 124 1.26 5.04 18.22
CA PRO A 124 2.48 5.40 18.96
C PRO A 124 3.43 4.21 19.23
N ASP A 125 2.90 3.00 19.33
CA ASP A 125 3.60 1.76 19.69
C ASP A 125 3.88 0.83 18.51
N VAL A 126 3.67 1.31 17.28
CA VAL A 126 4.04 0.60 16.04
C VAL A 126 5.52 0.23 16.06
N ASN A 127 5.87 -0.96 15.57
CA ASN A 127 7.27 -1.36 15.45
C ASN A 127 7.93 -0.71 14.22
N GLU A 128 9.26 -0.71 14.18
CA GLU A 128 9.99 -0.10 13.07
C GLU A 128 9.85 -0.87 11.75
N SER A 129 9.62 -2.19 11.76
CA SER A 129 9.35 -2.98 10.54
C SER A 129 8.10 -2.46 9.84
N THR A 130 6.99 -2.31 10.55
CA THR A 130 5.74 -1.77 10.03
C THR A 130 5.91 -0.32 9.55
N VAL A 131 6.72 0.50 10.22
CA VAL A 131 7.03 1.85 9.72
C VAL A 131 7.74 1.78 8.36
N ILE A 132 8.74 0.92 8.24
CA ILE A 132 9.50 0.72 7.00
C ILE A 132 8.60 0.13 5.89
N HIS A 133 7.68 -0.77 6.23
CA HIS A 133 6.67 -1.30 5.32
C HIS A 133 5.80 -0.20 4.72
N GLU A 134 5.22 0.67 5.56
CA GLU A 134 4.39 1.79 5.08
C GLU A 134 5.20 2.79 4.25
N PHE A 135 6.49 2.98 4.58
CA PHE A 135 7.38 3.84 3.80
C PHE A 135 7.76 3.22 2.46
N ALA A 136 7.88 1.89 2.40
CA ALA A 136 8.08 1.17 1.15
C ALA A 136 6.87 1.33 0.23
N HIS A 137 5.64 1.27 0.74
CA HIS A 137 4.45 1.60 -0.03
C HIS A 137 4.45 3.04 -0.52
N ALA A 138 4.83 4.00 0.33
CA ALA A 138 4.93 5.39 -0.09
C ALA A 138 5.99 5.58 -1.19
N ALA A 139 7.15 4.93 -1.07
CA ALA A 139 8.22 4.98 -2.05
C ALA A 139 7.82 4.32 -3.38
N ASP A 140 7.21 3.14 -3.35
CA ASP A 140 6.73 2.42 -4.53
C ASP A 140 5.68 3.22 -5.29
N LEU A 141 4.77 3.87 -4.56
CA LEU A 141 3.76 4.72 -5.15
C LEU A 141 4.35 5.95 -5.87
N ILE A 142 5.44 6.53 -5.36
CA ILE A 142 6.04 7.75 -5.93
C ILE A 142 7.03 7.44 -7.04
N GLU A 143 7.89 6.44 -6.83
CA GLU A 143 9.09 6.18 -7.63
C GLU A 143 9.15 4.74 -8.19
N GLY A 144 8.14 3.92 -7.96
CA GLY A 144 8.07 2.52 -8.38
C GLY A 144 6.88 2.23 -9.26
N SER A 145 6.06 1.26 -8.84
CA SER A 145 4.91 0.74 -9.59
C SER A 145 3.78 1.76 -9.79
N ALA A 146 3.70 2.77 -8.91
CA ALA A 146 2.58 3.71 -8.80
C ALA A 146 1.22 3.04 -8.51
N LEU A 147 1.22 1.80 -8.01
CA LEU A 147 0.00 1.13 -7.56
C LEU A 147 -0.46 1.72 -6.22
N THR A 148 -1.74 2.03 -6.12
CA THR A 148 -2.32 2.52 -4.86
C THR A 148 -2.66 1.36 -3.93
N PRO A 149 -2.49 1.52 -2.61
CA PRO A 149 -2.93 0.52 -1.64
C PRO A 149 -4.39 0.11 -1.84
N GLY A 150 -4.66 -1.19 -1.75
CA GLY A 150 -5.97 -1.80 -1.94
C GLY A 150 -6.32 -2.10 -3.41
N PHE A 151 -5.41 -1.83 -4.36
CA PHE A 151 -5.59 -2.18 -5.76
C PHE A 151 -5.59 -3.71 -5.97
N GLY A 152 -4.71 -4.41 -5.26
CA GLY A 152 -4.56 -5.86 -5.28
C GLY A 152 -5.79 -6.57 -4.74
N SER A 153 -6.45 -6.02 -3.71
CA SER A 153 -7.67 -6.61 -3.12
C SER A 153 -8.77 -6.91 -4.14
N ALA A 154 -9.02 -6.00 -5.08
CA ALA A 154 -10.01 -6.22 -6.13
C ALA A 154 -9.56 -7.33 -7.11
N LEU A 155 -8.28 -7.36 -7.47
CA LEU A 155 -7.71 -8.37 -8.35
C LEU A 155 -7.67 -9.75 -7.71
N ALA A 156 -7.36 -9.85 -6.42
CA ALA A 156 -7.34 -11.10 -5.68
C ALA A 156 -8.69 -11.83 -5.79
N SER A 157 -9.79 -11.09 -5.62
CA SER A 157 -11.14 -11.66 -5.75
C SER A 157 -11.47 -12.17 -7.17
N GLU A 158 -10.88 -11.58 -8.21
CA GLU A 158 -11.13 -11.95 -9.61
C GLU A 158 -10.19 -13.08 -10.10
N THR A 159 -9.02 -13.23 -9.49
CA THR A 159 -7.93 -14.09 -9.98
C THR A 159 -7.59 -15.27 -9.06
N SER A 160 -8.07 -15.25 -7.82
CA SER A 160 -7.67 -16.16 -6.74
C SER A 160 -6.18 -16.09 -6.36
N ILE A 161 -5.48 -15.03 -6.80
CA ILE A 161 -4.10 -14.76 -6.39
C ILE A 161 -4.14 -14.13 -4.99
N PRO A 162 -3.26 -14.54 -4.05
CA PRO A 162 -3.13 -13.90 -2.74
C PRO A 162 -2.95 -12.38 -2.85
N VAL A 163 -3.62 -11.63 -1.99
CA VAL A 163 -3.59 -10.16 -2.04
C VAL A 163 -2.19 -9.62 -1.74
N GLU A 164 -1.44 -10.33 -0.90
CA GLU A 164 -0.07 -10.05 -0.50
C GLU A 164 0.89 -10.10 -1.69
N ILE A 165 0.67 -11.00 -2.66
CA ILE A 165 1.47 -11.06 -3.90
C ILE A 165 1.12 -9.87 -4.82
N LEU A 166 -0.10 -9.34 -4.73
CA LEU A 166 -0.61 -8.28 -5.59
C LEU A 166 -0.36 -6.86 -5.03
N GLU A 167 -0.27 -6.70 -3.71
CA GLU A 167 0.01 -5.43 -3.03
C GLU A 167 1.52 -5.19 -2.85
N HIS A 168 2.36 -6.23 -2.97
CA HIS A 168 3.81 -6.14 -2.83
C HIS A 168 4.53 -6.49 -4.16
N PRO A 169 4.44 -5.61 -5.19
CA PRO A 169 5.17 -5.81 -6.43
C PRO A 169 6.69 -5.83 -6.24
N GLN A 170 7.42 -6.24 -7.28
CA GLN A 170 8.88 -6.22 -7.30
C GLN A 170 9.45 -4.84 -6.90
N GLU A 171 8.86 -3.76 -7.43
CA GLU A 171 9.25 -2.39 -7.13
C GLU A 171 9.05 -2.05 -5.63
N PHE A 172 7.99 -2.54 -4.99
CA PHE A 172 7.79 -2.41 -3.54
C PHE A 172 8.88 -3.16 -2.76
N GLY A 173 9.14 -4.42 -3.12
CA GLY A 173 10.12 -5.24 -2.44
C GLY A 173 11.54 -4.65 -2.50
N GLU A 174 11.90 -4.05 -3.63
CA GLU A 174 13.17 -3.32 -3.78
C GLU A 174 13.26 -2.12 -2.84
N ARG A 175 12.16 -1.36 -2.68
CA ARG A 175 12.11 -0.24 -1.72
C ARG A 175 12.16 -0.72 -0.27
N LEU A 176 11.48 -1.82 0.04
CA LEU A 176 11.50 -2.43 1.38
C LEU A 176 12.93 -2.80 1.79
N VAL A 177 13.67 -3.48 0.90
CA VAL A 177 15.08 -3.85 1.13
C VAL A 177 15.95 -2.60 1.31
N GLN A 178 15.85 -1.63 0.40
CA GLN A 178 16.63 -0.39 0.48
C GLN A 178 16.39 0.38 1.78
N LEU A 179 15.14 0.46 2.23
CA LEU A 179 14.77 1.18 3.44
C LEU A 179 15.22 0.44 4.70
N SER A 180 15.02 -0.88 4.76
CA SER A 180 15.51 -1.72 5.86
C SER A 180 17.02 -1.59 6.02
N GLU A 181 17.79 -1.68 4.93
CA GLU A 181 19.24 -1.52 4.95
C GLU A 181 19.67 -0.10 5.33
N LYS A 182 19.01 0.93 4.77
CA LYS A 182 19.32 2.34 5.06
C LYS A 182 19.15 2.69 6.53
N PHE A 183 18.13 2.12 7.19
CA PHE A 183 17.79 2.45 8.58
C PHE A 183 18.24 1.39 9.59
N GLY A 184 18.80 0.26 9.13
CA GLY A 184 19.23 -0.83 10.00
C GLY A 184 18.07 -1.51 10.74
N VAL A 185 16.90 -1.56 10.11
CA VAL A 185 15.68 -2.13 10.71
C VAL A 185 15.56 -3.59 10.33
N GLU A 186 15.42 -4.46 11.33
CA GLU A 186 15.11 -5.88 11.12
C GLU A 186 13.64 -6.02 10.73
N LEU A 187 13.39 -6.63 9.57
CA LEU A 187 12.05 -6.91 9.07
C LEU A 187 11.38 -8.01 9.90
N ASP A 188 10.06 -7.96 10.03
CA ASP A 188 9.30 -9.08 10.57
C ASP A 188 9.30 -10.29 9.62
N ALA A 189 8.64 -11.39 10.03
CA ALA A 189 8.65 -12.62 9.24
C ALA A 189 7.98 -12.46 7.87
N GLU A 190 6.90 -11.68 7.76
CA GLU A 190 6.18 -11.49 6.49
C GLU A 190 6.96 -10.60 5.55
N ASP A 191 7.45 -9.47 6.05
CA ASP A 191 8.28 -8.53 5.28
C ASP A 191 9.60 -9.16 4.84
N GLU A 192 10.18 -10.04 5.65
CA GLU A 192 11.39 -10.75 5.26
C GLU A 192 11.14 -11.75 4.11
N ILE A 193 9.96 -12.38 4.05
CA ILE A 193 9.57 -13.20 2.89
C ILE A 193 9.48 -12.32 1.64
N VAL A 194 8.86 -11.14 1.74
CA VAL A 194 8.77 -10.21 0.60
C VAL A 194 10.16 -9.76 0.17
N ALA A 195 11.03 -9.37 1.11
CA ALA A 195 12.41 -8.99 0.83
C ALA A 195 13.22 -10.14 0.18
N PHE A 196 13.02 -11.37 0.64
CA PHE A 196 13.64 -12.56 0.05
C PHE A 196 13.22 -12.73 -1.42
N LEU A 197 11.92 -12.66 -1.71
CA LEU A 197 11.39 -12.78 -3.07
C LEU A 197 11.87 -11.64 -3.97
N ALA A 198 11.91 -10.41 -3.46
CA ALA A 198 12.41 -9.25 -4.18
C ALA A 198 13.88 -9.42 -4.59
N LYS A 199 14.74 -9.87 -3.67
CA LYS A 199 16.17 -10.13 -3.92
C LYS A 199 16.41 -11.24 -4.95
N LYS A 200 15.45 -12.13 -5.15
CA LYS A 200 15.49 -13.21 -6.15
C LYS A 200 14.75 -12.84 -7.45
N GLU A 201 14.23 -11.63 -7.55
CA GLU A 201 13.39 -11.16 -8.68
C GLU A 201 12.18 -12.07 -8.93
N LYS A 202 11.55 -12.55 -7.84
CA LYS A 202 10.41 -13.47 -7.87
C LYS A 202 9.08 -12.83 -7.51
N LEU A 203 9.04 -11.53 -7.22
CA LEU A 203 7.78 -10.80 -7.09
C LEU A 203 7.24 -10.40 -8.48
N LEU A 204 5.93 -10.15 -8.55
CA LEU A 204 5.30 -9.73 -9.80
C LEU A 204 5.69 -8.27 -10.11
N PRO A 205 6.05 -7.92 -11.35
CA PRO A 205 6.29 -6.54 -11.72
C PRO A 205 4.99 -5.72 -11.64
N GLY A 206 5.04 -4.55 -11.02
CA GLY A 206 3.89 -3.68 -10.81
C GLY A 206 3.19 -3.28 -12.11
N LYS A 207 3.95 -3.11 -13.21
CA LYS A 207 3.40 -2.89 -14.55
C LYS A 207 2.47 -4.00 -15.06
N VAL A 208 2.70 -5.25 -14.64
CA VAL A 208 1.85 -6.40 -15.02
C VAL A 208 0.60 -6.41 -14.16
N ILE A 209 0.75 -6.19 -12.85
CA ILE A 209 -0.35 -6.04 -11.89
C ILE A 209 -1.30 -4.92 -12.34
N ALA A 210 -0.77 -3.75 -12.71
CA ALA A 210 -1.52 -2.60 -13.19
C ALA A 210 -2.43 -2.92 -14.39
N LYS A 211 -1.97 -3.76 -15.32
CA LYS A 211 -2.79 -4.19 -16.48
C LYS A 211 -4.00 -5.03 -16.06
N GLY A 212 -3.88 -5.78 -14.96
CA GLY A 212 -4.97 -6.57 -14.40
C GLY A 212 -5.49 -7.69 -15.32
N LYS A 213 -4.66 -8.19 -16.24
CA LYS A 213 -5.04 -9.27 -17.16
C LYS A 213 -4.73 -10.61 -16.53
N LYS A 214 -5.77 -11.43 -16.35
CA LYS A 214 -5.66 -12.73 -15.66
C LYS A 214 -4.67 -13.67 -16.34
N GLU A 215 -4.65 -13.65 -17.67
CA GLU A 215 -3.81 -14.52 -18.50
C GLU A 215 -2.32 -14.20 -18.36
N GLU A 216 -1.97 -12.96 -18.00
CA GLU A 216 -0.59 -12.55 -17.72
C GLU A 216 -0.26 -12.75 -16.22
N LEU A 217 -1.22 -12.53 -15.31
CA LEU A 217 -0.99 -12.53 -13.86
C LEU A 217 -0.91 -13.93 -13.23
N VAL A 218 -1.84 -14.82 -13.58
CA VAL A 218 -1.95 -16.13 -12.93
C VAL A 218 -0.67 -16.97 -13.12
N PRO A 219 -0.10 -17.09 -14.33
CA PRO A 219 1.13 -17.87 -14.51
C PRO A 219 2.32 -17.34 -13.71
N LEU A 220 2.44 -16.01 -13.57
CA LEU A 220 3.51 -15.40 -12.77
C LEU A 220 3.30 -15.62 -11.28
N ALA A 221 2.06 -15.46 -10.79
CA ALA A 221 1.74 -15.76 -9.40
C ALA A 221 1.99 -17.24 -9.04
N GLU A 222 1.63 -18.17 -9.94
CA GLU A 222 1.93 -19.58 -9.78
C GLU A 222 3.44 -19.86 -9.74
N GLU A 223 4.23 -19.17 -10.56
CA GLU A 223 5.69 -19.25 -10.48
C GLU A 223 6.22 -18.75 -9.13
N THR A 224 5.76 -17.59 -8.66
CA THR A 224 6.15 -17.04 -7.35
C THR A 224 5.80 -18.02 -6.22
N MET A 225 4.57 -18.54 -6.21
CA MET A 225 4.12 -19.49 -5.18
C MET A 225 4.90 -20.80 -5.22
N ARG A 226 5.16 -21.34 -6.41
CA ARG A 226 5.99 -22.54 -6.58
C ARG A 226 7.41 -22.29 -6.07
N PHE A 227 8.01 -21.15 -6.40
CA PHE A 227 9.33 -20.79 -5.90
C PHE A 227 9.37 -20.67 -4.37
N MET A 228 8.33 -20.09 -3.76
CA MET A 228 8.20 -20.04 -2.29
C MET A 228 8.17 -21.44 -1.68
N GLN A 229 7.39 -22.36 -2.25
CA GLN A 229 7.31 -23.75 -1.79
C GLN A 229 8.66 -24.46 -1.93
N GLU A 230 9.34 -24.30 -3.07
CA GLU A 230 10.68 -24.88 -3.31
C GLU A 230 11.75 -24.29 -2.39
N SER A 231 11.57 -23.04 -1.95
CA SER A 231 12.51 -22.31 -1.08
C SER A 231 12.12 -22.34 0.40
N GLN A 232 11.13 -23.15 0.80
CA GLN A 232 10.53 -23.10 2.13
C GLN A 232 11.57 -23.28 3.26
N GLU A 233 12.53 -24.19 3.10
CA GLU A 233 13.60 -24.40 4.10
C GLU A 233 14.52 -23.17 4.27
N GLU A 234 14.85 -22.50 3.17
CA GLU A 234 15.69 -21.29 3.17
C GLU A 234 14.93 -20.12 3.80
N ILE A 235 13.66 -19.95 3.42
CA ILE A 235 12.76 -18.95 4.01
C ILE A 235 12.63 -19.19 5.51
N ASN A 236 12.26 -20.40 5.94
CA ASN A 236 12.10 -20.76 7.34
C ASN A 236 13.37 -20.51 8.17
N LYS A 237 14.55 -20.85 7.64
CA LYS A 237 15.83 -20.56 8.31
C LYS A 237 16.01 -19.08 8.63
N THR A 238 15.52 -18.22 7.74
CA THR A 238 15.68 -16.76 7.80
C THR A 238 14.63 -16.12 8.72
N ILE A 239 13.40 -16.61 8.72
CA ILE A 239 12.28 -15.97 9.43
C ILE A 239 11.97 -16.56 10.81
N LYS A 240 12.44 -17.77 11.15
CA LYS A 240 12.07 -18.47 12.39
C LYS A 240 12.31 -17.73 13.71
N LYS A 241 13.19 -16.73 13.72
CA LYS A 241 13.51 -15.91 14.91
C LYS A 241 12.85 -14.53 14.87
N ARG A 242 12.15 -14.21 13.79
CA ARG A 242 11.56 -12.89 13.55
C ARG A 242 10.18 -12.80 14.17
N GLN A 243 9.77 -11.58 14.49
CA GLN A 243 8.42 -11.29 14.94
C GLN A 243 7.40 -11.77 13.90
N GLY A 244 6.26 -12.31 14.34
CA GLY A 244 5.19 -12.76 13.45
C GLY A 244 5.35 -14.15 12.87
N TYR A 245 6.47 -14.85 13.10
CA TYR A 245 6.62 -16.24 12.65
C TYR A 245 5.63 -17.18 13.34
N MET A 246 4.82 -17.90 12.55
CA MET A 246 3.77 -18.80 13.04
C MET A 246 4.19 -20.28 13.15
N GLY A 247 5.43 -20.64 12.82
CA GLY A 247 5.88 -22.03 12.79
C GLY A 247 5.56 -22.76 11.47
N ASP A 248 6.08 -23.97 11.33
CA ASP A 248 5.64 -24.89 10.29
C ASP A 248 4.17 -25.25 10.56
N ARG A 249 3.29 -25.11 9.56
CA ARG A 249 1.94 -25.64 9.66
C ARG A 249 2.07 -27.15 9.81
N GLU A 250 1.86 -27.67 11.02
CA GLU A 250 1.63 -29.11 11.20
C GLU A 250 0.42 -29.48 10.32
N GLU A 251 0.65 -30.31 9.31
CA GLU A 251 -0.41 -30.90 8.50
C GLU A 251 -1.44 -31.54 9.43
N SER A 252 -2.61 -30.91 9.52
CA SER A 252 -3.80 -31.48 10.16
C SER A 252 -4.65 -32.19 9.12
#